data_AF-A0A497BMH7-F1
#
_entry.id   AF-A0A497BMH7-F1
#
_cell.length_a   1.000
_cell.length_b   1.000
_cell.length_c   1.000
_cell.angle_alpha   90.00
_cell.angle_beta   90.00
_cell.angle_gamma   90.00
#
_symmetry.space_group_name_H-M   'P 1'
#
loop_
_entity.id
_entity.type
_entity.pdbx_description
1 polymer ?
#
loop_
_entity_poly.entity_id
_entity_poly.type
_entity_poly.pdbx_seq_one_letter_code
_entity_poly.pdbx_strand_id
1 'polypeptide(L)' 'LCLLRKGCPEPLDSAQSRQLLTGAEVFVRVCLNLGGEEAVAWGCDLSEEYVRINSDYTT' A
#
# COMPACT_ATOMS: atom_id res chain seq x y z
N LEU A 1 0.68 0.22 12.19
CA LEU A 1 1.60 1.38 12.21
C LEU A 1 0.87 2.58 11.63
N CYS A 2 0.89 3.74 12.32
CA CYS A 2 0.27 4.99 11.85
C CYS A 2 1.37 5.89 11.30
N LEU A 3 1.38 6.13 9.99
CA LEU A 3 2.41 6.94 9.31
C LEU A 3 2.01 8.41 9.18
N LEU A 4 0.70 8.70 9.12
CA LEU A 4 0.16 10.05 9.06
C LEU A 4 -1.01 10.18 10.04
N ARG A 5 -1.07 11.31 10.75
CA ARG A 5 -2.17 11.68 11.63
C ARG A 5 -2.62 13.10 11.33
N LYS A 6 -3.90 13.27 11.02
CA LYS A 6 -4.50 14.58 10.67
C LYS A 6 -3.71 15.34 9.59
N GLY A 7 -3.15 14.62 8.61
CA GLY A 7 -2.35 15.19 7.52
C GLY A 7 -0.88 15.47 7.88
N CYS A 8 -0.47 15.26 9.13
CA CYS A 8 0.93 15.41 9.57
C CYS A 8 1.64 14.05 9.59
N PRO A 9 2.90 13.96 9.13
CA PRO A 9 3.70 12.75 9.29
C PRO A 9 3.97 12.41 10.76
N GLU A 10 3.98 11.12 11.07
CA GLU A 10 4.44 10.58 12.35
C GLU A 10 5.88 10.05 12.21
N PRO A 11 6.64 9.94 13.31
CA PRO A 11 7.97 9.32 13.28
C PRO A 11 7.94 7.93 12.66
N LEU A 12 8.81 7.70 11.67
CA LEU A 12 8.88 6.43 10.95
C LEU A 12 9.75 5.41 11.68
N ASP A 13 9.14 4.31 12.11
CA ASP A 13 9.88 3.09 12.42
C ASP A 13 10.07 2.28 11.13
N SER A 14 11.24 2.44 10.51
CA SER A 14 11.59 1.77 9.26
C SER A 14 11.67 0.25 9.40
N ALA A 15 12.05 -0.28 10.57
CA ALA A 15 12.16 -1.72 10.78
C ALA A 15 10.77 -2.34 10.86
N GLN A 16 9.87 -1.74 11.66
CA GLN A 16 8.49 -2.17 11.76
C GLN A 16 7.75 -2.04 10.41
N SER A 17 7.98 -0.94 9.69
CA SER A 17 7.38 -0.72 8.36
C SER A 17 7.79 -1.80 7.37
N ARG A 18 9.09 -2.12 7.30
CA ARG A 18 9.60 -3.19 6.44
C ARG A 18 8.96 -4.52 6.77
N GLN A 19 8.90 -4.89 8.05
CA GLN A 19 8.29 -6.14 8.48
C GLN A 19 6.83 -6.27 8.03
N LEU A 20 6.04 -5.19 8.09
CA LEU A 20 4.66 -5.17 7.62
C LEU A 20 4.53 -5.27 6.10
N LEU A 21 5.48 -4.70 5.35
CA LEU A 21 5.47 -4.69 3.88
C LEU A 21 6.05 -5.95 3.24
N THR A 22 6.80 -6.76 3.98
CA THR A 22 7.35 -8.05 3.50
C THR A 22 6.36 -9.21 3.63
N GLY A 23 5.18 -8.98 4.22
CA GLY A 23 4.12 -9.99 4.28
C GLY A 23 3.52 -10.31 2.91
N ALA A 24 2.86 -11.47 2.80
CA ALA A 24 2.16 -11.86 1.57
C ALA A 24 0.97 -10.96 1.23
N GLU A 25 0.36 -10.33 2.23
CA GLU A 25 -0.70 -9.35 2.08
C GLU A 25 -0.32 -8.04 2.77
N VAL A 26 -0.59 -6.91 2.11
CA VAL A 26 -0.34 -5.58 2.64
C VAL A 26 -1.66 -4.83 2.76
N PHE A 27 -1.98 -4.42 3.98
CA PHE A 27 -3.18 -3.62 4.26
C PHE A 27 -2.83 -2.13 4.37
N VAL A 28 -3.48 -1.32 3.55
CA VAL A 28 -3.41 0.15 3.63
C VAL A 28 -4.79 0.67 4.05
N ARG A 29 -4.85 1.38 5.18
CA ARG A 29 -6.06 2.03 5.66
C ARG A 29 -5.90 3.54 5.61
N VAL A 30 -6.86 4.20 4.97
CA VAL A 30 -6.92 5.67 4.90
C VAL A 30 -8.25 6.14 5.50
N CYS A 31 -8.18 7.01 6.51
CA CYS A 31 -9.34 7.66 7.09
C CYS A 31 -9.38 9.12 6.63
N LEU A 32 -10.34 9.48 5.76
CA LEU A 32 -10.47 10.83 5.20
C LEU A 32 -11.11 11.83 6.17
N ASN A 33 -11.84 11.35 7.20
CA ASN A 33 -12.59 12.19 8.16
C ASN A 33 -13.61 13.14 7.49
N LEU A 34 -14.24 12.71 6.39
CA LEU A 34 -15.24 13.50 5.64
C LEU A 34 -16.68 12.98 5.81
N GLY A 35 -16.88 11.90 6.58
CA GLY A 35 -18.17 11.23 6.75
C GLY A 35 -18.01 9.83 7.33
N GLY A 36 -19.07 9.04 7.31
CA GLY A 36 -19.09 7.65 7.78
C GLY A 36 -19.03 6.59 6.68
N GLU A 37 -18.91 7.00 5.42
CA GLU A 37 -18.88 6.08 4.28
C GLU A 37 -17.54 5.35 4.18
N GLU A 38 -17.59 4.10 3.75
CA GLU A 38 -16.42 3.22 3.64
C GLU A 38 -16.41 2.47 2.28
N ALA A 39 -15.21 2.20 1.76
CA ALA A 39 -15.01 1.41 0.56
C ALA A 39 -13.73 0.56 0.68
N VAL A 40 -13.72 -0.60 0.02
CA VAL A 40 -12.58 -1.52 -0.01
C VAL A 40 -12.23 -1.82 -1.46
N ALA A 41 -10.94 -1.79 -1.78
CA ALA A 41 -10.39 -2.17 -3.07
C ALA A 41 -9.22 -3.15 -2.87
N TRP A 42 -8.95 -3.94 -3.90
CA TRP A 42 -7.87 -4.92 -3.92
C TRP A 42 -6.97 -4.71 -5.12
N GLY A 43 -5.70 -5.05 -4.96
CA GLY A 43 -4.69 -5.00 -6.00
C GLY A 43 -3.48 -5.83 -5.59
N CYS A 44 -2.41 -5.72 -6.36
CA CYS A 44 -1.13 -6.34 -6.09
C CYS A 44 0.00 -5.32 -6.22
N ASP A 45 1.21 -5.72 -5.86
CA ASP A 45 2.41 -4.97 -6.19
C ASP A 45 2.66 -4.96 -7.71
N LEU A 46 3.48 -4.00 -8.13
CA LEU A 46 3.97 -3.92 -9.51
C LEU A 46 5.39 -4.47 -9.54
N SER A 47 5.54 -5.67 -10.09
CA SER A 47 6.81 -6.38 -10.16
C SER A 47 7.53 -6.16 -11.50
N GLU A 48 8.84 -6.40 -11.53
CA GLU A 48 9.62 -6.45 -12.79
C GLU A 48 9.08 -7.52 -13.74
N GLU A 49 8.64 -8.66 -13.21
CA GLU A 49 8.07 -9.74 -14.01
C GLU A 49 6.80 -9.30 -14.74
N TYR A 50 5.94 -8.49 -14.11
CA TYR A 50 4.78 -7.92 -14.77
C TYR A 50 5.20 -7.10 -16.00
N VAL A 51 6.25 -6.29 -15.88
CA VAL A 51 6.77 -5.47 -16.99
C VAL A 51 7.25 -6.38 -18.12
N ARG A 52 8.10 -7.37 -17.80
CA ARG A 52 8.65 -8.32 -18.77
C ARG A 52 7.56 -9.07 -19.55
N ILE A 53 6.56 -9.60 -18.85
CA ILE A 53 5.46 -10.36 -19.46
C ILE A 53 4.68 -9.50 -20.46
N ASN A 54 4.42 -8.24 -20.12
CA ASN A 54 3.62 -7.34 -20.96
C ASN A 54 4.45 -6.52 -21.96
N SER A 55 5.79 -6.57 -21.90
CA SER A 55 6.68 -5.94 -22.90
C SER A 55 7.13 -6.91 -23.98
N ASP A 56 7.39 -8.17 -23.61
CA ASP A 56 8.00 -9.15 -24.50
C ASP A 56 6.97 -9.80 -25.44
N TYR A 57 5.69 -9.67 -25.11
CA TYR A 57 4.58 -10.22 -25.87
C TYR A 57 3.52 -9.13 -26.10
N THR A 58 2.88 -9.16 -27.27
CA THR A 58 1.66 -8.37 -27.48
C THR A 58 0.52 -9.10 -26.77
N THR A 59 0.10 -8.57 -25.62
CA THR A 59 -1.06 -9.02 -24.85
C THR A 59 -2.31 -8.19 -25.14
#